data_AF-A0A0G1PPY1-F1
#
_entry.id   AF-A0A0G1PPY1-F1
#
_cell.length_a   1.000
_cell.length_b   1.000
_cell.length_c   1.000
_cell.angle_alpha   90.00
_cell.angle_beta   90.00
_cell.angle_gamma   90.00
#
_symmetry.space_group_name_H-M   'P 1'
#
loop_
_entity.id
_entity.type
_entity.pdbx_description
1 polymer ?
#
loop_
_entity_poly.entity_id
_entity_poly.type
_entity_poly.pdbx_seq_one_letter_code
_entity_poly.pdbx_strand_id
1 'polypeptide(L)'
;MLSQSDKQWITGLLSGFAKKTDLEQFAKKADLEAFATKKDLERFATKEEIRADFAQFRNEVRTTVRTDLEKFKKDIHASLDADLAKFKHAMYVMVQAQLKKSREDMRDDFIQFKEKLFLTVRSDIAQFKDDILTELRPLQDDDTVLTFQISGHTEILEKHEKRLTILEKNKPKILH
;
A
#
# COMPACT_ATOMS: atom_id res chain seq x y z
N MET A 1 -52.33 -83.78 85.83
CA MET A 1 -52.54 -82.34 86.09
C MET A 1 -51.21 -81.75 86.53
N LEU A 2 -50.76 -80.62 85.97
CA LEU A 2 -49.55 -79.94 86.44
C LEU A 2 -49.76 -79.45 87.88
N SER A 3 -48.76 -79.64 88.74
CA SER A 3 -48.80 -79.15 90.12
C SER A 3 -48.74 -77.61 90.15
N GLN A 4 -49.13 -77.01 91.27
CA GLN A 4 -49.09 -75.55 91.42
C GLN A 4 -47.65 -75.02 91.36
N SER A 5 -46.68 -75.81 91.81
CA SER A 5 -45.25 -75.53 91.69
C SER A 5 -44.78 -75.54 90.23
N ASP A 6 -45.26 -76.49 89.41
CA ASP A 6 -44.92 -76.56 87.98
C ASP A 6 -45.42 -75.31 87.24
N LYS A 7 -46.63 -74.82 87.58
CA LYS A 7 -47.19 -73.60 87.00
C LYS A 7 -46.39 -72.35 87.38
N GLN A 8 -45.91 -72.25 88.63
CA GLN A 8 -45.09 -71.12 89.08
C GLN A 8 -43.71 -71.12 88.41
N TRP A 9 -43.06 -72.28 88.30
CA TRP A 9 -41.78 -72.42 87.62
C TRP A 9 -41.88 -72.06 86.12
N ILE A 10 -42.90 -72.55 85.42
CA ILE A 10 -43.16 -72.19 84.01
C ILE A 10 -43.39 -70.69 83.85
N THR A 11 -44.12 -70.07 84.78
CA THR A 11 -44.41 -68.62 84.74
C THR A 11 -43.14 -67.79 84.92
N GLY A 12 -42.25 -68.18 85.84
CA GLY A 12 -40.95 -67.53 86.04
C GLY A 12 -39.97 -67.76 84.87
N LEU A 13 -40.01 -68.94 84.25
CA LEU A 13 -39.22 -69.22 83.04
C LEU A 13 -39.67 -68.32 81.87
N LEU A 14 -40.97 -68.12 81.71
CA LEU A 14 -41.56 -67.31 80.65
C LEU A 14 -41.43 -65.80 80.87
N SER A 15 -41.20 -65.32 82.11
CA SER A 15 -41.09 -63.87 82.38
C SER A 15 -39.85 -63.21 81.76
N GLY A 16 -38.84 -63.99 81.38
CA GLY A 16 -37.66 -63.49 80.67
C GLY A 16 -37.79 -63.45 79.14
N PHE A 17 -38.88 -63.99 78.59
CA PHE A 17 -39.11 -64.00 77.14
C PHE A 17 -39.96 -62.80 76.72
N ALA A 18 -39.61 -62.22 75.58
CA ALA A 18 -40.42 -61.19 74.94
C ALA A 18 -41.82 -61.73 74.63
N LYS A 19 -42.83 -60.94 74.99
CA LYS A 19 -44.24 -61.18 74.67
C LYS A 19 -44.57 -60.58 73.31
N LYS A 20 -45.67 -61.03 72.72
CA LYS A 20 -46.16 -60.53 71.44
C LYS A 20 -46.38 -59.01 71.44
N THR A 21 -46.87 -58.46 72.55
CA THR A 21 -47.05 -57.02 72.77
C THR A 21 -45.73 -56.25 72.72
N ASP A 22 -44.63 -56.87 73.13
CA ASP A 22 -43.31 -56.24 73.13
C ASP A 22 -42.77 -56.05 71.70
N LEU A 23 -43.35 -56.77 70.71
CA LEU A 23 -43.03 -56.66 69.29
C LEU A 23 -43.93 -55.65 68.54
N GLU A 24 -45.04 -55.20 69.12
CA GLU A 24 -46.01 -54.31 68.43
C GLU A 24 -45.47 -52.90 68.20
N GLN A 25 -44.46 -52.48 68.99
CA GLN A 25 -43.77 -51.20 68.84
C GLN A 25 -42.78 -51.16 67.66
N PHE A 26 -42.47 -52.30 67.05
CA PHE A 26 -41.55 -52.36 65.91
C PHE A 26 -42.29 -52.18 64.58
N ALA A 27 -41.63 -51.51 63.64
CA ALA A 27 -42.13 -51.35 62.28
C ALA A 27 -42.39 -52.71 61.61
N LYS A 28 -43.53 -52.82 60.95
CA LYS A 28 -43.93 -53.99 60.16
C LYS A 28 -43.48 -53.81 58.71
N LYS A 29 -43.47 -54.91 57.97
CA LYS A 29 -43.08 -54.91 56.55
C LYS A 29 -43.89 -53.91 55.70
N ALA A 30 -45.19 -53.79 55.96
CA ALA A 30 -46.07 -52.84 55.27
C ALA A 30 -45.65 -51.38 55.51
N ASP A 31 -45.07 -51.06 56.67
CA ASP A 31 -44.61 -49.71 57.00
C ASP A 31 -43.39 -49.30 56.15
N LEU A 32 -42.71 -50.27 55.52
CA LEU A 32 -41.54 -50.04 54.66
C LEU A 32 -41.89 -49.97 53.15
N GLU A 33 -43.12 -50.30 52.74
CA GLU A 33 -43.52 -50.36 51.32
C GLU A 33 -43.51 -48.99 50.63
N ALA A 34 -43.61 -47.90 51.39
CA ALA A 34 -43.53 -46.53 50.87
C ALA A 34 -42.10 -46.07 50.54
N PHE A 35 -41.07 -46.83 50.95
CA PHE A 35 -39.68 -46.47 50.71
C PHE A 35 -39.17 -47.03 49.38
N ALA A 36 -38.37 -46.22 48.68
CA ALA A 36 -37.71 -46.65 47.44
C ALA A 36 -36.81 -47.87 47.70
N THR A 37 -36.93 -48.87 46.83
CA THR A 37 -36.08 -50.05 46.83
C THR A 37 -34.79 -49.78 46.06
N LYS A 38 -33.80 -50.66 46.21
CA LYS A 38 -32.56 -50.60 45.42
C LYS A 38 -32.84 -50.60 43.91
N LYS A 39 -33.83 -51.38 43.47
CA LYS A 39 -34.25 -51.46 42.06
C LYS A 39 -34.83 -50.12 41.56
N ASP A 40 -35.50 -49.36 42.42
CA ASP A 40 -36.00 -48.02 42.08
C ASP A 40 -34.87 -47.00 41.88
N LEU A 41 -33.70 -47.26 42.45
CA LEU A 41 -32.52 -46.40 42.35
C LEU A 41 -31.59 -46.75 41.17
N GLU A 42 -31.64 -48.00 40.66
CA GLU A 42 -30.80 -48.47 39.54
C GLU A 42 -31.06 -47.71 38.22
N ARG A 43 -32.20 -47.04 38.09
CA ARG A 43 -32.53 -46.20 36.91
C ARG A 43 -31.81 -44.86 36.88
N PHE A 44 -31.18 -44.44 37.98
CA PHE A 44 -30.49 -43.16 38.06
C PHE A 44 -29.02 -43.32 37.72
N ALA A 45 -28.48 -42.33 37.01
CA ALA A 45 -27.05 -42.26 36.74
C ALA A 45 -26.27 -42.24 38.07
N THR A 46 -25.28 -43.11 38.14
CA THR A 46 -24.29 -43.13 39.21
C THR A 46 -23.42 -41.87 39.14
N LYS A 47 -22.78 -41.56 40.27
CA LYS A 47 -21.82 -40.46 40.36
C LYS A 47 -20.69 -40.59 39.32
N GLU A 48 -20.32 -41.82 39.00
CA GLU A 48 -19.21 -42.14 38.11
C GLU A 48 -19.60 -41.96 36.64
N GLU A 49 -20.84 -42.30 36.27
CA GLU A 49 -21.41 -41.99 34.95
C GLU A 49 -21.49 -40.48 34.74
N ILE A 50 -22.02 -39.73 35.72
CA ILE A 50 -22.09 -38.26 35.64
C ILE A 50 -20.68 -37.66 35.47
N ARG A 51 -19.67 -38.17 36.19
CA ARG A 51 -18.28 -37.71 36.04
C ARG A 51 -17.71 -38.00 34.66
N ALA A 52 -18.03 -39.16 34.08
CA ALA A 52 -17.62 -39.53 32.74
C ALA A 52 -18.25 -38.59 31.69
N ASP A 53 -19.55 -38.34 31.79
CA ASP A 53 -20.28 -37.42 30.90
C ASP A 53 -19.71 -36.00 30.99
N PHE A 54 -19.44 -35.50 32.20
CA PHE A 54 -18.81 -34.18 32.38
C PHE A 54 -17.37 -34.14 31.86
N ALA A 55 -16.62 -35.24 31.93
CA ALA A 55 -15.28 -35.30 31.35
C ALA A 55 -15.33 -35.27 29.81
N GLN A 56 -16.27 -36.02 29.22
CA GLN A 56 -16.52 -36.01 27.78
C GLN A 56 -16.94 -34.62 27.31
N PHE A 57 -17.96 -34.02 27.94
CA PHE A 57 -18.42 -32.67 27.62
C PHE A 57 -17.29 -31.64 27.68
N ARG A 58 -16.46 -31.66 28.73
CA ARG A 58 -15.30 -30.74 28.84
C ARG A 58 -14.30 -30.94 27.71
N ASN A 59 -14.07 -32.17 27.27
CA ASN A 59 -13.17 -32.46 26.17
C ASN A 59 -13.76 -31.97 24.84
N GLU A 60 -15.04 -32.21 24.58
CA GLU A 60 -15.75 -31.73 23.39
C GLU A 60 -15.75 -30.20 23.29
N VAL A 61 -16.04 -29.52 24.40
CA VAL A 61 -15.95 -28.05 24.46
C VAL A 61 -14.52 -27.58 24.22
N ARG A 62 -13.54 -28.22 24.86
CA ARG A 62 -12.12 -27.87 24.70
C ARG A 62 -11.65 -28.03 23.25
N THR A 63 -11.99 -29.13 22.59
CA THR A 63 -11.56 -29.40 21.21
C THR A 63 -12.25 -28.48 20.23
N THR A 64 -13.56 -28.25 20.38
CA THR A 64 -14.33 -27.32 19.54
C THR A 64 -13.77 -25.91 19.64
N VAL A 65 -13.65 -25.36 20.85
CA VAL A 65 -13.11 -24.00 21.06
C VAL A 65 -11.68 -23.87 20.55
N ARG A 66 -10.83 -24.88 20.77
CA ARG A 66 -9.46 -24.88 20.24
C ARG A 66 -9.45 -24.83 18.71
N THR A 67 -10.31 -25.62 18.08
CA THR A 67 -10.39 -25.68 16.61
C THR A 67 -10.88 -24.37 16.03
N ASP A 68 -11.93 -23.79 16.61
CA ASP A 68 -12.48 -22.51 16.18
C ASP A 68 -11.47 -21.37 16.37
N LEU A 69 -10.69 -21.40 17.45
CA LEU A 69 -9.64 -20.41 17.69
C LEU A 69 -8.51 -20.49 16.66
N GLU A 70 -8.06 -21.70 16.32
CA GLU A 70 -7.02 -21.88 15.29
C GLU A 70 -7.53 -21.45 13.91
N LYS A 71 -8.79 -21.76 13.59
CA LYS A 71 -9.43 -21.29 12.36
C LYS A 71 -9.51 -19.76 12.33
N PHE A 72 -10.02 -19.14 13.39
CA PHE A 72 -10.13 -17.70 13.52
C PHE A 72 -8.76 -17.00 13.38
N LYS A 73 -7.73 -17.54 14.03
CA LYS A 73 -6.36 -17.03 13.91
C LYS A 73 -5.85 -17.09 12.46
N LYS A 74 -6.10 -18.20 11.76
CA LYS A 74 -5.73 -18.37 10.35
C LYS A 74 -6.46 -17.37 9.45
N ASP A 75 -7.76 -17.18 9.68
CA ASP A 75 -8.59 -16.25 8.90
C ASP A 75 -8.12 -14.80 9.10
N ILE A 76 -7.77 -14.40 10.33
CA ILE A 76 -7.16 -13.09 10.61
C ILE A 76 -5.83 -12.94 9.87
N HIS A 77 -4.93 -13.91 9.94
CA HIS A 77 -3.65 -13.84 9.23
C HIS A 77 -3.86 -13.68 7.73
N ALA A 78 -4.72 -14.50 7.13
CA ALA A 78 -5.00 -14.43 5.70
C ALA A 78 -5.61 -13.08 5.28
N SER A 79 -6.54 -12.54 6.07
CA SER A 79 -7.13 -11.22 5.81
C SER A 79 -6.09 -10.10 5.91
N LEU A 80 -5.26 -10.11 6.96
CA LEU A 80 -4.22 -9.10 7.16
C LEU A 80 -3.15 -9.16 6.06
N ASP A 81 -2.74 -10.35 5.66
CA ASP A 81 -1.77 -10.54 4.57
C ASP A 81 -2.33 -10.01 3.23
N ALA A 82 -3.61 -10.30 2.96
CA ALA A 82 -4.27 -9.80 1.76
C ALA A 82 -4.38 -8.27 1.76
N ASP A 83 -4.78 -7.66 2.87
CA ASP A 83 -4.89 -6.21 2.97
C ASP A 83 -3.53 -5.52 2.95
N LEU A 84 -2.49 -6.12 3.55
CA LEU A 84 -1.12 -5.65 3.46
C LEU A 84 -0.60 -5.70 2.02
N ALA A 85 -0.92 -6.75 1.25
CA ALA A 85 -0.56 -6.86 -0.15
C ALA A 85 -1.24 -5.77 -1.00
N LYS A 86 -2.55 -5.55 -0.80
CA LYS A 86 -3.29 -4.46 -1.47
C LYS A 86 -2.69 -3.10 -1.14
N PHE A 87 -2.40 -2.85 0.14
CA PHE A 87 -1.80 -1.60 0.59
C PHE A 87 -0.42 -1.36 -0.04
N LYS A 88 0.46 -2.37 0.00
CA LYS A 88 1.79 -2.30 -0.65
C LYS A 88 1.67 -2.03 -2.14
N HIS A 89 0.74 -2.69 -2.83
CA HIS A 89 0.50 -2.47 -4.24
C HIS A 89 0.01 -1.05 -4.53
N ALA A 90 -0.96 -0.55 -3.77
CA ALA A 90 -1.46 0.82 -3.92
C ALA A 90 -0.35 1.85 -3.70
N MET A 91 0.48 1.66 -2.68
CA MET A 91 1.66 2.51 -2.42
C MET A 91 2.65 2.47 -3.58
N TYR A 92 2.97 1.29 -4.09
CA TYR A 92 3.87 1.14 -5.24
C TYR A 92 3.32 1.90 -6.45
N VAL A 93 2.06 1.70 -6.81
CA VAL A 93 1.42 2.36 -7.96
C VAL A 93 1.42 3.89 -7.79
N MET A 94 1.09 4.39 -6.59
CA MET A 94 1.07 5.82 -6.31
C MET A 94 2.47 6.45 -6.48
N VAL A 95 3.50 5.83 -5.91
CA VAL A 95 4.88 6.31 -6.02
C VAL A 95 5.36 6.27 -7.47
N GLN A 96 5.05 5.19 -8.20
CA GLN A 96 5.41 5.10 -9.63
C GLN A 96 4.71 6.19 -10.47
N ALA A 97 3.43 6.47 -10.19
CA ALA A 97 2.71 7.54 -10.87
C ALA A 97 3.31 8.93 -10.60
N GLN A 98 3.69 9.20 -9.35
CA GLN A 98 4.36 10.46 -8.98
C GLN A 98 5.73 10.61 -9.64
N LEU A 99 6.55 9.55 -9.63
CA LEU A 99 7.87 9.55 -10.28
C LEU A 99 7.76 9.72 -11.79
N LYS A 100 6.76 9.07 -12.43
CA LYS A 100 6.50 9.22 -13.86
C LYS A 100 6.11 10.66 -14.19
N LYS A 101 5.15 11.22 -13.44
CA LYS A 101 4.70 12.60 -13.64
C LYS A 101 5.85 13.60 -13.47
N SER A 102 6.63 13.49 -12.39
CA SER A 102 7.79 14.37 -12.16
C SER A 102 8.83 14.28 -13.29
N ARG A 103 9.04 13.10 -13.86
CA ARG A 103 9.93 12.92 -15.02
C ARG A 103 9.38 13.58 -16.28
N GLU A 104 8.08 13.48 -16.50
CA GLU A 104 7.40 14.11 -17.64
C GLU A 104 7.47 15.65 -17.51
N ASP A 105 7.14 16.19 -16.34
CA ASP A 105 7.22 17.63 -16.06
C ASP A 105 8.66 18.16 -16.30
N MET A 106 9.69 17.48 -15.77
CA MET A 106 11.09 17.85 -16.02
C MET A 106 11.49 17.79 -17.49
N ARG A 107 10.95 16.83 -18.25
CA ARG A 107 11.22 16.70 -19.68
C ARG A 107 10.59 17.86 -20.44
N ASP A 108 9.37 18.23 -20.10
CA ASP A 108 8.64 19.32 -20.74
C ASP A 108 9.30 20.67 -20.43
N ASP A 109 9.75 20.89 -19.19
CA ASP A 109 10.53 22.06 -18.80
C ASP A 109 11.82 22.18 -19.62
N PHE A 110 12.53 21.06 -19.82
CA PHE A 110 13.75 21.06 -20.63
C PHE A 110 13.47 21.39 -22.10
N ILE A 111 12.37 20.87 -22.67
CA ILE A 111 11.96 21.17 -24.04
C ILE A 111 11.63 22.66 -24.17
N GLN A 112 10.83 23.22 -23.26
CA GLN A 112 10.47 24.64 -23.25
C GLN A 112 11.69 25.54 -23.10
N PHE A 113 12.61 25.18 -22.20
CA PHE A 113 13.87 25.90 -22.03
C PHE A 113 14.70 25.91 -23.31
N LYS A 114 14.87 24.75 -23.95
CA LYS A 114 15.61 24.62 -25.22
C LYS A 114 14.98 25.46 -26.32
N GLU A 115 13.65 25.43 -26.46
CA GLU A 115 12.94 26.19 -27.47
C GLU A 115 13.06 27.70 -27.25
N LYS A 116 12.89 28.15 -26.01
CA LYS A 116 13.07 29.55 -25.63
C LYS A 116 14.50 30.02 -25.94
N LEU A 117 15.52 29.24 -25.55
CA LEU A 117 16.91 29.56 -25.87
C LEU A 117 17.14 29.67 -27.38
N PHE A 118 16.63 28.72 -28.16
CA PHE A 118 16.81 28.72 -29.60
C PHE A 118 16.16 29.96 -30.25
N LEU A 119 14.96 30.32 -29.82
CA LEU A 119 14.26 31.52 -30.30
C LEU A 119 15.01 32.80 -29.93
N THR A 120 15.48 32.94 -28.68
CA THR A 120 16.25 34.11 -28.24
C THR A 120 17.54 34.24 -29.04
N VAL A 121 18.35 33.18 -29.12
CA VAL A 121 19.62 33.22 -29.86
C VAL A 121 19.38 33.52 -31.35
N ARG A 122 18.36 32.91 -31.95
CA ARG A 122 18.01 33.17 -33.36
C ARG A 122 17.59 34.63 -33.57
N SER A 123 16.82 35.19 -32.64
CA SER A 123 16.39 36.59 -32.66
C SER A 123 17.58 37.54 -32.53
N ASP A 124 18.48 37.28 -31.58
CA ASP A 124 19.68 38.10 -31.34
C ASP A 124 20.62 38.08 -32.55
N ILE A 125 20.81 36.92 -33.19
CA ILE A 125 21.60 36.80 -34.43
C ILE A 125 20.95 37.57 -35.57
N ALA A 126 19.63 37.52 -35.71
CA ALA A 126 18.92 38.26 -36.75
C ALA A 126 19.06 39.77 -36.53
N GLN A 127 18.90 40.24 -35.30
CA GLN A 127 19.08 41.64 -34.94
C GLN A 127 20.51 42.11 -35.23
N PHE A 128 21.51 41.34 -34.77
CA PHE A 128 22.91 41.66 -35.02
C PHE A 128 23.25 41.74 -36.52
N LYS A 129 22.65 40.86 -37.33
CA LYS A 129 22.79 40.91 -38.80
C LYS A 129 22.19 42.19 -39.36
N ASP A 130 21.00 42.58 -38.92
CA ASP A 130 20.32 43.79 -39.40
C ASP A 130 21.07 45.06 -38.98
N ASP A 131 21.64 45.08 -37.77
CA ASP A 131 22.49 46.16 -37.29
C ASP A 131 23.75 46.31 -38.17
N ILE A 132 24.46 45.21 -38.47
CA ILE A 132 25.62 45.23 -39.39
C ILE A 132 25.21 45.74 -40.78
N LEU A 133 24.10 45.25 -41.34
CA LEU A 133 23.63 45.67 -42.67
C LEU A 133 23.26 47.15 -42.71
N THR A 134 22.77 47.69 -41.59
CA THR A 134 22.46 49.12 -41.45
C THR A 134 23.73 49.96 -41.43
N GLU A 135 24.77 49.53 -40.72
CA GLU A 135 26.07 50.22 -40.67
C GLU A 135 26.87 50.13 -41.98
N LEU A 136 26.77 49.02 -42.73
CA LEU A 136 27.49 48.85 -44.00
C LEU A 136 26.89 49.65 -45.17
N ARG A 137 25.60 49.99 -45.13
CA ARG A 137 24.91 50.69 -46.21
C ARG A 137 25.58 52.03 -46.61
N PRO A 138 25.84 52.98 -45.71
CA PRO A 138 26.47 54.25 -46.08
C PRO A 138 27.88 54.04 -46.67
N LEU A 139 28.63 53.03 -46.21
CA LEU A 139 29.95 52.73 -46.77
C LEU A 139 29.87 52.22 -48.21
N GLN A 140 28.83 51.46 -48.54
CA GLN A 140 28.56 51.02 -49.92
C GLN A 140 28.14 52.19 -50.81
N ASP A 141 27.32 53.09 -50.29
CA ASP A 141 26.91 54.31 -50.99
C ASP A 141 28.12 55.22 -51.26
N ASP A 142 28.98 55.41 -50.26
CA ASP A 142 30.23 56.18 -50.37
C ASP A 142 31.20 55.56 -51.40
N ASP A 143 31.41 54.25 -51.37
CA ASP A 143 32.24 53.53 -52.35
C ASP A 143 31.73 53.71 -53.79
N THR A 144 30.41 53.68 -53.97
CA THR A 144 29.77 53.92 -55.27
C THR A 144 30.04 55.33 -55.77
N VAL A 145 29.92 56.35 -54.90
CA VAL A 145 30.21 57.75 -55.24
C VAL A 145 31.67 57.94 -55.58
N LEU A 146 32.58 57.40 -54.76
CA LEU A 146 34.03 57.51 -54.98
C LEU A 146 34.44 56.84 -56.30
N THR A 147 33.89 55.66 -56.60
CA THR A 147 34.15 54.95 -57.87
C THR A 147 33.74 55.78 -59.08
N PHE A 148 32.56 56.41 -59.02
CA PHE A 148 32.09 57.31 -60.08
C PHE A 148 33.01 58.53 -60.27
N GLN A 149 33.44 59.16 -59.18
CA GLN A 149 34.36 60.30 -59.22
C GLN A 149 35.73 59.92 -59.80
N ILE A 150 36.29 58.79 -59.39
CA ILE A 150 37.57 58.28 -59.92
C ILE A 150 37.48 58.03 -61.43
N SER A 151 36.39 57.44 -61.91
CA SER A 151 36.16 57.24 -63.36
C SER A 151 36.18 58.57 -64.11
N GLY A 152 35.46 59.59 -63.61
CA GLY A 152 35.44 60.92 -64.24
C GLY A 152 36.82 61.59 -64.25
N HIS A 153 37.58 61.49 -63.17
CA HIS A 153 38.96 61.99 -63.12
C HIS A 153 39.89 61.24 -64.10
N THR A 154 39.70 59.93 -64.24
CA THR A 154 40.46 59.09 -65.18
C THR A 154 40.22 59.55 -66.62
N GLU A 155 38.97 59.81 -67.02
CA GLU A 155 38.65 60.34 -68.36
C GLU A 155 39.30 61.71 -68.62
N ILE A 156 39.32 62.59 -67.61
CA ILE A 156 39.97 63.90 -67.72
C ILE A 156 41.49 63.73 -67.92
N LEU A 157 42.13 62.85 -67.16
CA LEU A 157 43.55 62.56 -67.28
C LEU A 157 43.89 62.01 -68.67
N GLU A 158 43.11 61.07 -69.19
CA GLU A 158 43.28 60.57 -70.57
C GLU A 158 43.19 61.70 -71.61
N LYS A 159 42.24 62.62 -71.45
CA LYS A 159 42.11 63.78 -72.35
C LYS A 159 43.32 64.71 -72.24
N HIS A 160 43.84 64.93 -71.04
CA HIS A 160 45.04 65.74 -70.82
C HIS A 160 46.28 65.07 -71.42
N GLU A 161 46.43 63.77 -71.27
CA GLU A 161 47.52 62.99 -71.86
C GLU A 161 47.51 63.08 -73.40
N LYS A 162 46.33 62.94 -74.02
CA LYS A 162 46.14 63.15 -75.47
C LYS A 162 46.56 64.56 -75.90
N ARG A 163 46.19 65.60 -75.14
CA ARG A 163 46.57 67.00 -75.42
C ARG A 163 48.08 67.22 -75.29
N LEU A 164 48.72 66.69 -74.26
CA LEU A 164 50.17 66.77 -74.07
C LEU A 164 50.91 66.10 -75.23
N THR A 165 50.46 64.92 -75.66
CA THR A 165 51.03 64.19 -76.81
C THR A 165 50.97 65.03 -78.09
N ILE A 166 49.85 65.73 -78.32
CA ILE A 166 49.68 66.64 -79.47
C ILE A 166 50.65 67.83 -79.37
N LEU A 167 50.77 68.44 -78.19
CA LEU A 167 51.70 69.57 -77.97
C LEU A 167 53.15 69.15 -78.16
N GLU A 168 53.55 67.96 -77.72
CA GLU A 168 54.89 67.42 -77.94
C GLU A 168 55.20 67.18 -79.41
N LYS A 169 54.24 66.64 -80.19
CA LYS A 169 54.38 66.50 -81.65
C LYS A 169 54.51 67.86 -82.36
N ASN A 170 53.88 68.90 -81.83
CA ASN A 170 53.86 70.24 -82.42
C ASN A 170 54.94 71.19 -81.84
N LYS A 171 55.89 70.70 -81.03
CA LYS A 171 57.01 71.53 -80.56
C LYS A 171 57.85 72.00 -81.76
N PRO A 172 58.08 73.32 -81.94
CA PRO A 172 58.93 73.80 -83.01
C PRO A 172 60.36 73.28 -82.81
N LYS A 173 60.95 72.70 -83.87
CA LYS A 173 62.37 72.34 -83.87
C LYS A 173 63.18 73.62 -83.66
N ILE A 174 63.74 73.79 -82.47
CA ILE A 174 64.76 74.82 -82.24
C ILE A 174 65.98 74.36 -83.04
N LEU A 175 66.22 75.03 -84.17
CA LEU A 175 67.46 74.92 -84.95
C LEU A 175 68.58 75.50 -84.08
N HIS A 176 69.43 74.63 -83.55
CA HIS A 176 70.78 75.00 -83.13
C HIS A 176 71.71 74.86 -84.33
#